data_AF-A0A2M7PAM6-F1
#
_entry.id   AF-A0A2M7PAM6-F1
#
_cell.length_a   1.000
_cell.length_b   1.000
_cell.length_c   1.000
_cell.angle_alpha   90.00
_cell.angle_beta   90.00
_cell.angle_gamma   90.00
#
_symmetry.space_group_name_H-M   'P 1'
#
loop_
_entity.id
_entity.type
_entity.pdbx_description
1 polymer ?
#
loop_
_entity_poly.entity_id
_entity_poly.type
_entity_poly.pdbx_seq_one_letter_code
_entity_poly.pdbx_strand_id
1 'polypeptide(L)'
;MTHTELEAVVMPDGTIQLEWSESPDKASNATDVLRNAIFAQYSADPDNWLLYLGFCRKHPQLSPSLEFWRSFAGLFTQKLRLTPEIEQQRGRVAIPLDADELREISSRMPLMTGSEYVGEDQLRSLWQLLHHIFSRQITSFTGTVEEFIKGCNPEIHVVGRIYFHLVENRHGADPFAFLATYSTALNAEGESKHLPLKYALEEYRNDTEKLLQLLVNVSEAARQSELINDLLESGELFAPLSWSTKEAYTFLQEIELYEDCGILCRIPNWWKGQTARIGVNISIGEKAP
;
A
#
# COMPACT_ATOMS: atom_id res chain seq x y z
N MET A 1 9.14 27.05 -29.06
CA MET A 1 7.88 26.29 -28.96
C MET A 1 7.50 26.36 -27.50
N THR A 2 6.30 26.85 -27.17
CA THR A 2 5.76 26.76 -25.83
C THR A 2 5.41 25.29 -25.59
N HIS A 3 6.02 24.67 -24.59
CA HIS A 3 5.64 23.33 -24.16
C HIS A 3 4.44 23.47 -23.23
N THR A 4 3.67 22.39 -23.09
CA THR A 4 2.50 22.39 -22.21
C THR A 4 2.65 21.31 -21.14
N GLU A 5 2.15 21.62 -19.96
CA GLU A 5 2.09 20.71 -18.84
C GLU A 5 0.65 20.58 -18.35
N LEU A 6 0.27 19.38 -17.93
CA LEU A 6 -1.04 19.15 -17.35
C LEU A 6 -0.94 19.40 -15.84
N GLU A 7 -1.81 20.23 -15.31
CA GLU A 7 -1.88 20.59 -13.89
C GLU A 7 -3.25 20.26 -13.32
N ALA A 8 -3.28 19.94 -12.03
CA ALA A 8 -4.51 19.89 -11.25
C ALA A 8 -4.72 21.23 -10.53
N VAL A 9 -5.84 21.87 -10.80
CA VAL A 9 -6.27 23.14 -10.20
C VAL A 9 -7.45 22.86 -9.29
N VAL A 10 -7.43 23.43 -8.09
CA VAL A 10 -8.53 23.29 -7.13
C VAL A 10 -9.40 24.54 -7.17
N MET A 11 -10.68 24.35 -7.44
CA MET A 11 -11.65 25.42 -7.53
C MET A 11 -12.18 25.81 -6.14
N PRO A 12 -12.77 27.01 -5.97
CA PRO A 12 -13.30 27.45 -4.67
C PRO A 12 -14.41 26.56 -4.07
N ASP A 13 -15.08 25.75 -4.90
CA ASP A 13 -16.07 24.76 -4.47
C ASP A 13 -15.45 23.41 -4.06
N GLY A 14 -14.11 23.31 -4.08
CA GLY A 14 -13.35 22.10 -3.75
C GLY A 14 -13.22 21.10 -4.90
N THR A 15 -13.80 21.39 -6.08
CA THR A 15 -13.63 20.54 -7.27
C THR A 15 -12.22 20.64 -7.83
N ILE A 16 -11.69 19.52 -8.33
CA ILE A 16 -10.37 19.48 -8.97
C ILE A 16 -10.58 19.44 -10.46
N GLN A 17 -9.98 20.38 -11.18
CA GLN A 17 -10.00 20.45 -12.64
C GLN A 17 -8.60 20.22 -13.19
N LEU A 18 -8.52 19.53 -14.34
CA LEU A 18 -7.27 19.37 -15.05
C LEU A 18 -7.15 20.39 -16.18
N GLU A 19 -6.08 21.18 -16.15
CA GLU A 19 -5.83 22.25 -17.12
C GLU A 19 -4.43 22.11 -17.74
N TRP A 20 -4.29 22.57 -18.99
CA TRP A 20 -3.00 22.65 -19.65
C TRP A 20 -2.39 24.04 -19.45
N SER A 21 -1.23 24.10 -18.82
CA SER A 21 -0.45 25.33 -18.60
C SER A 21 0.78 25.37 -19.52
N GLU A 22 1.34 26.56 -19.73
CA GLU A 22 2.62 26.69 -20.42
C GLU A 22 3.76 26.23 -19.51
N SER A 23 4.65 25.39 -20.03
CA SER A 23 5.83 24.89 -19.34
C SER A 23 7.10 25.30 -20.08
N PRO A 24 8.15 25.72 -19.36
CA PRO A 24 9.45 26.02 -19.97
C PRO A 24 10.14 24.73 -20.47
N ASP A 25 9.84 23.59 -19.85
CA ASP A 25 10.54 22.34 -20.06
C ASP A 25 9.85 21.45 -21.09
N LYS A 26 10.66 20.80 -21.93
CA LYS A 26 10.17 19.80 -22.87
C LYS A 26 9.95 18.48 -22.14
N ALA A 27 8.70 18.03 -22.10
CA ALA A 27 8.36 16.71 -21.59
C ALA A 27 8.97 15.58 -22.44
N SER A 28 9.22 14.44 -21.79
CA SER A 28 9.58 13.22 -22.51
C SER A 28 8.36 12.64 -23.24
N ASN A 29 8.56 11.86 -24.31
CA ASN A 29 7.46 11.20 -25.01
C ASN A 29 6.59 10.34 -24.07
N ALA A 30 7.21 9.67 -23.09
CA ALA A 30 6.49 8.86 -22.10
C ALA A 30 5.61 9.74 -21.20
N THR A 31 6.11 10.91 -20.81
CA THR A 31 5.39 11.90 -20.01
C THR A 31 4.19 12.44 -20.78
N ASP A 32 4.35 12.77 -22.07
CA ASP A 32 3.27 13.27 -22.92
C ASP A 32 2.16 12.22 -23.12
N VAL A 33 2.54 10.95 -23.35
CA VAL A 33 1.56 9.86 -23.47
C VAL A 33 0.76 9.72 -22.17
N LEU A 34 1.42 9.75 -21.02
CA LEU A 34 0.75 9.62 -19.72
C LEU A 34 -0.18 10.79 -19.43
N ARG A 35 0.26 12.04 -19.64
CA ARG A 35 -0.55 13.25 -19.43
C ARG A 35 -1.81 13.24 -20.32
N ASN A 36 -1.65 12.87 -21.59
CA ASN A 36 -2.78 12.77 -22.51
C ASN A 36 -3.77 11.66 -22.11
N ALA A 37 -3.28 10.51 -21.63
CA ALA A 37 -4.13 9.44 -21.13
C ALA A 37 -4.93 9.87 -19.88
N ILE A 38 -4.27 10.55 -18.94
CA ILE A 38 -4.92 11.12 -17.74
C ILE A 38 -6.00 12.13 -18.15
N PHE A 39 -5.69 13.06 -19.04
CA PHE A 39 -6.64 14.08 -19.50
C PHE A 39 -7.82 13.49 -20.28
N ALA A 40 -7.59 12.48 -21.11
CA ALA A 40 -8.65 11.75 -21.80
C ALA A 40 -9.59 11.06 -20.81
N GLN A 41 -9.04 10.45 -19.76
CA GLN A 41 -9.83 9.79 -18.74
C GLN A 41 -10.64 10.78 -17.89
N TYR A 42 -10.04 11.91 -17.52
CA TYR A 42 -10.72 13.03 -16.88
C TYR A 42 -11.87 13.59 -17.74
N SER A 43 -11.64 13.74 -19.05
CA SER A 43 -12.66 14.26 -19.96
C SER A 43 -13.84 13.29 -20.15
N ALA A 44 -13.59 11.98 -20.08
CA ALA A 44 -14.62 10.96 -20.27
C ALA A 44 -15.43 10.69 -18.99
N ASP A 45 -14.78 10.68 -17.82
CA ASP A 45 -15.41 10.43 -16.51
C ASP A 45 -14.69 11.28 -15.42
N PRO A 46 -15.17 12.53 -15.20
CA PRO A 46 -14.57 13.47 -14.25
C PRO A 46 -14.60 13.02 -12.79
N ASP A 47 -15.40 12.00 -12.44
CA ASP A 47 -15.40 11.45 -11.10
C ASP A 47 -14.26 10.42 -10.95
N ASN A 48 -13.97 9.65 -12.00
CA ASN A 48 -13.09 8.48 -11.93
C ASN A 48 -11.59 8.75 -12.12
N TRP A 49 -11.22 9.87 -12.73
CA TRP A 49 -9.81 10.13 -13.07
C TRP A 49 -8.84 10.04 -11.88
N LEU A 50 -9.28 10.39 -10.68
CA LEU A 50 -8.45 10.36 -9.48
C LEU A 50 -8.12 8.92 -9.08
N LEU A 51 -9.09 8.00 -9.17
CA LEU A 51 -8.85 6.57 -8.92
C LEU A 51 -7.92 5.99 -10.00
N TYR A 52 -8.15 6.34 -11.27
CA TYR A 52 -7.25 5.97 -12.38
C TYR A 52 -5.82 6.45 -12.14
N LEU A 53 -5.65 7.71 -11.68
CA LEU A 53 -4.35 8.27 -11.37
C LEU A 53 -3.66 7.50 -10.24
N GLY A 54 -4.40 7.03 -9.24
CA GLY A 54 -3.88 6.18 -8.17
C GLY A 54 -3.33 4.83 -8.64
N PHE A 55 -3.74 4.34 -9.81
CA PHE A 55 -3.19 3.11 -10.42
C PHE A 55 -2.05 3.40 -11.41
N CYS A 56 -1.80 4.65 -11.76
CA CYS A 56 -0.71 5.02 -12.67
C CYS A 56 0.67 4.77 -12.02
N ARG A 57 1.65 4.41 -12.86
CA ARG A 57 3.05 4.23 -12.42
C ARG A 57 3.61 5.51 -11.80
N LYS A 58 4.53 5.37 -10.85
CA LYS A 58 5.29 6.48 -10.22
C LYS A 58 6.21 7.22 -11.21
N HIS A 59 6.56 6.59 -12.33
CA HIS A 59 7.36 7.21 -13.39
C HIS A 59 6.66 7.11 -14.75
N PRO A 60 6.81 8.12 -15.62
CA PRO A 60 7.57 9.37 -15.45
C PRO A 60 6.93 10.35 -14.43
N GLN A 61 7.68 11.39 -14.03
CA GLN A 61 7.20 12.46 -13.14
C GLN A 61 6.16 13.34 -13.84
N LEU A 62 5.15 13.78 -13.08
CA LEU A 62 4.12 14.71 -13.53
C LEU A 62 4.39 16.11 -12.96
N SER A 63 3.50 17.07 -13.26
CA SER A 63 3.55 18.39 -12.61
C SER A 63 3.41 18.24 -11.09
N PRO A 64 3.91 19.19 -10.28
CA PRO A 64 3.82 19.10 -8.83
C PRO A 64 2.40 18.88 -8.30
N SER A 65 1.39 19.56 -8.89
CA SER A 65 -0.01 19.40 -8.50
C SER A 65 -0.57 18.03 -8.84
N LEU A 66 -0.30 17.50 -10.03
CA LEU A 66 -0.69 16.13 -10.39
C LEU A 66 0.05 15.07 -9.57
N GLU A 67 1.32 15.31 -9.24
CA GLU A 67 2.12 14.39 -8.42
C GLU A 67 1.56 14.26 -7.01
N PHE A 68 1.08 15.36 -6.44
CA PHE A 68 0.40 15.37 -5.16
C PHE A 68 -0.86 14.50 -5.19
N TRP A 69 -1.73 14.69 -6.19
CA TRP A 69 -2.95 13.88 -6.33
C TRP A 69 -2.66 12.42 -6.69
N ARG A 70 -1.60 12.16 -7.45
CA ARG A 70 -1.11 10.80 -7.74
C ARG A 70 -0.64 10.11 -6.48
N SER A 71 0.08 10.82 -5.61
CA SER A 71 0.51 10.30 -4.31
C SER A 71 -0.67 10.03 -3.39
N PHE A 72 -1.64 10.97 -3.32
CA PHE A 72 -2.86 10.83 -2.52
C PHE A 72 -3.71 9.61 -2.95
N ALA A 73 -4.03 9.51 -4.25
CA ALA A 73 -4.78 8.39 -4.78
C ALA A 73 -3.96 7.09 -4.78
N GLY A 74 -2.64 7.19 -4.94
CA GLY A 74 -1.71 6.07 -4.84
C GLY A 74 -1.67 5.45 -3.44
N LEU A 75 -1.80 6.26 -2.38
CA LEU A 75 -1.96 5.75 -1.02
C LEU A 75 -3.25 4.94 -0.90
N PHE A 76 -4.36 5.42 -1.48
CA PHE A 76 -5.62 4.69 -1.48
C PHE A 76 -5.48 3.33 -2.17
N THR A 77 -4.92 3.29 -3.39
CA THR A 77 -4.76 2.03 -4.14
C THR A 77 -3.73 1.10 -3.51
N GLN A 78 -2.69 1.63 -2.86
CA GLN A 78 -1.76 0.85 -2.06
C GLN A 78 -2.49 0.18 -0.89
N LYS A 79 -3.22 0.94 -0.08
CA LYS A 79 -3.97 0.38 1.06
C LYS A 79 -5.06 -0.59 0.59
N LEU A 80 -5.71 -0.31 -0.54
CA LEU A 80 -6.65 -1.22 -1.19
C LEU A 80 -5.96 -2.56 -1.50
N ARG A 81 -4.82 -2.56 -2.20
CA ARG A 81 -4.12 -3.81 -2.56
C ARG A 81 -3.69 -4.61 -1.34
N LEU A 82 -3.34 -3.92 -0.25
CA LEU A 82 -2.88 -4.50 1.01
C LEU A 82 -4.02 -4.92 1.93
N THR A 83 -5.27 -4.64 1.55
CA THR A 83 -6.41 -5.00 2.38
C THR A 83 -6.59 -6.52 2.38
N PRO A 84 -6.47 -7.19 3.54
CA PRO A 84 -6.72 -8.61 3.63
C PRO A 84 -8.16 -8.92 3.21
N GLU A 85 -8.34 -10.06 2.55
CA GLU A 85 -9.68 -10.55 2.17
C GLU A 85 -10.48 -9.57 1.29
N ILE A 86 -9.78 -8.78 0.47
CA ILE A 86 -10.42 -7.82 -0.42
C ILE A 86 -11.37 -8.48 -1.44
N GLU A 87 -11.06 -9.72 -1.87
CA GLU A 87 -11.94 -10.47 -2.77
C GLU A 87 -13.30 -10.79 -2.14
N GLN A 88 -13.35 -10.97 -0.83
CA GLN A 88 -14.59 -11.22 -0.08
C GLN A 88 -15.36 -9.92 0.14
N GLN A 89 -14.64 -8.87 0.55
CA GLN A 89 -15.26 -7.59 0.90
C GLN A 89 -15.74 -6.84 -0.35
N ARG A 90 -15.00 -6.93 -1.46
CA ARG A 90 -15.23 -6.20 -2.73
C ARG A 90 -15.58 -4.75 -2.46
N GLY A 91 -16.76 -4.29 -2.90
CA GLY A 91 -17.21 -2.91 -2.71
C GLY A 91 -17.53 -2.51 -1.26
N ARG A 92 -17.51 -3.45 -0.32
CA ARG A 92 -17.72 -3.17 1.12
C ARG A 92 -16.42 -2.91 1.87
N VAL A 93 -15.28 -2.95 1.18
CA VAL A 93 -13.97 -2.69 1.79
C VAL A 93 -13.95 -1.32 2.45
N ALA A 94 -13.44 -1.25 3.68
CA ALA A 94 -13.26 0.00 4.40
C ALA A 94 -11.76 0.27 4.54
N ILE A 95 -11.28 1.27 3.82
CA ILE A 95 -9.88 1.70 3.84
C ILE A 95 -9.81 2.96 4.71
N PRO A 96 -9.24 2.88 5.92
CA PRO A 96 -9.14 4.02 6.80
C PRO A 96 -8.13 5.03 6.25
N LEU A 97 -8.35 6.31 6.58
CA LEU A 97 -7.35 7.38 6.46
C LEU A 97 -7.15 7.97 7.85
N ASP A 98 -6.03 7.63 8.48
CA ASP A 98 -5.77 8.03 9.86
C ASP A 98 -5.26 9.49 9.95
N ALA A 99 -5.21 10.03 11.17
CA ALA A 99 -4.84 11.43 11.38
C ALA A 99 -3.36 11.72 11.12
N ASP A 100 -2.49 10.72 11.25
CA ASP A 100 -1.06 10.87 10.95
C ASP A 100 -0.85 10.93 9.43
N GLU A 101 -1.49 10.01 8.70
CA GLU A 101 -1.49 9.98 7.23
C GLU A 101 -2.04 11.29 6.65
N LEU A 102 -3.15 11.79 7.20
CA LEU A 102 -3.75 13.04 6.76
C LEU A 102 -2.82 14.24 6.98
N ARG A 103 -2.11 14.29 8.11
CA ARG A 103 -1.09 15.30 8.39
C ARG A 103 0.09 15.19 7.44
N GLU A 104 0.56 13.98 7.17
CA GLU A 104 1.67 13.74 6.24
C GLU A 104 1.31 14.23 4.83
N ILE A 105 0.15 13.84 4.32
CA ILE A 105 -0.37 14.30 3.03
C ILE A 105 -0.42 15.84 3.02
N SER A 106 -1.03 16.45 4.03
CA SER A 106 -1.16 17.91 4.11
C SER A 106 0.19 18.62 4.13
N SER A 107 1.21 18.04 4.79
CA SER A 107 2.56 18.61 4.85
C SER A 107 3.32 18.59 3.51
N ARG A 108 2.88 17.74 2.57
CA ARG A 108 3.50 17.56 1.25
C ARG A 108 2.79 18.36 0.16
N MET A 109 1.80 19.17 0.51
CA MET A 109 1.06 20.01 -0.43
C MET A 109 2.01 20.94 -1.20
N PRO A 110 2.08 20.84 -2.53
CA PRO A 110 2.87 21.77 -3.32
C PRO A 110 2.19 23.14 -3.37
N LEU A 111 2.95 24.17 -3.75
CA LEU A 111 2.34 25.42 -4.18
C LEU A 111 1.59 25.17 -5.51
N MET A 112 0.27 25.23 -5.47
CA MET A 112 -0.60 25.04 -6.63
C MET A 112 -1.82 25.95 -6.54
N THR A 113 -2.44 26.23 -7.68
CA THR A 113 -3.67 27.02 -7.76
C THR A 113 -4.78 26.36 -6.96
N GLY A 114 -5.30 27.09 -5.96
CA GLY A 114 -6.37 26.62 -5.09
C GLY A 114 -5.93 25.71 -3.94
N SER A 115 -4.63 25.62 -3.66
CA SER A 115 -4.12 24.87 -2.50
C SER A 115 -4.77 25.28 -1.17
N GLU A 116 -5.19 26.53 -1.04
CA GLU A 116 -5.90 27.08 0.12
C GLU A 116 -7.28 26.44 0.36
N TYR A 117 -7.89 25.83 -0.66
CA TYR A 117 -9.16 25.12 -0.55
C TYR A 117 -8.99 23.64 -0.16
N VAL A 118 -7.75 23.14 -0.09
CA VAL A 118 -7.46 21.74 0.26
C VAL A 118 -7.16 21.61 1.75
N GLY A 119 -8.24 21.55 2.54
CA GLY A 119 -8.17 21.23 3.97
C GLY A 119 -8.35 19.75 4.29
N GLU A 120 -8.24 19.40 5.57
CA GLU A 120 -8.47 18.04 6.08
C GLU A 120 -9.84 17.48 5.67
N ASP A 121 -10.90 18.27 5.76
CA ASP A 121 -12.26 17.86 5.40
C ASP A 121 -12.40 17.57 3.90
N GLN A 122 -11.70 18.34 3.05
CA GLN A 122 -11.69 18.13 1.60
C GLN A 122 -10.97 16.82 1.26
N LEU A 123 -9.80 16.57 1.86
CA LEU A 123 -9.06 15.33 1.68
C LEU A 123 -9.88 14.11 2.13
N ARG A 124 -10.60 14.20 3.27
CA ARG A 124 -11.52 13.15 3.72
C ARG A 124 -12.66 12.91 2.73
N SER A 125 -13.24 13.97 2.18
CA SER A 125 -14.32 13.88 1.20
C SER A 125 -13.85 13.22 -0.10
N LEU A 126 -12.66 13.59 -0.59
CA LEU A 126 -12.04 12.95 -1.75
C LEU A 126 -11.69 11.48 -1.48
N TRP A 127 -11.27 11.14 -0.26
CA TRP A 127 -11.04 9.74 0.13
C TRP A 127 -12.34 8.91 0.09
N GLN A 128 -13.46 9.49 0.51
CA GLN A 128 -14.77 8.83 0.40
C GLN A 128 -15.25 8.72 -1.06
N LEU A 129 -14.91 9.69 -1.90
CA LEU A 129 -15.18 9.63 -3.34
C LEU A 129 -14.43 8.44 -3.97
N LEU A 130 -13.14 8.26 -3.66
CA LEU A 130 -12.36 7.09 -4.11
C LEU A 130 -13.01 5.77 -3.69
N HIS A 131 -13.48 5.67 -2.44
CA HIS A 131 -14.26 4.54 -1.95
C HIS A 131 -15.52 4.28 -2.78
N HIS A 132 -16.31 5.32 -3.01
CA HIS A 132 -17.56 5.21 -3.77
C HIS A 132 -17.32 4.72 -5.20
N ILE A 133 -16.32 5.29 -5.88
CA ILE A 133 -15.97 4.91 -7.25
C ILE A 133 -15.49 3.48 -7.31
N PHE A 134 -14.57 3.09 -6.42
CA PHE A 134 -14.08 1.71 -6.36
C PHE A 134 -15.25 0.74 -6.12
N SER A 135 -16.07 1.00 -5.10
CA SER A 135 -17.24 0.16 -4.77
C SER A 135 -18.18 0.01 -5.96
N ARG A 136 -18.48 1.10 -6.66
CA ARG A 136 -19.32 1.09 -7.87
C ARG A 136 -18.72 0.22 -8.97
N GLN A 137 -17.44 0.41 -9.27
CA GLN A 137 -16.75 -0.32 -10.34
C GLN A 137 -16.63 -1.81 -10.04
N ILE A 138 -16.16 -2.18 -8.85
CA ILE A 138 -15.94 -3.59 -8.49
C ILE A 138 -17.23 -4.39 -8.33
N THR A 139 -18.33 -3.72 -7.95
CA THR A 139 -19.66 -4.33 -7.89
C THR A 139 -20.20 -4.64 -9.28
N SER A 140 -19.88 -3.82 -10.27
CA SER A 140 -20.27 -4.05 -11.67
C SER A 140 -19.34 -5.02 -12.41
N PHE A 141 -18.13 -5.22 -11.90
CA PHE A 141 -17.12 -6.09 -12.50
C PHE A 141 -17.39 -7.56 -12.20
N THR A 142 -17.46 -8.41 -13.23
CA THR A 142 -17.81 -9.83 -13.09
C THR A 142 -16.64 -10.72 -12.66
N GLY A 143 -15.40 -10.25 -12.84
CA GLY A 143 -14.19 -10.99 -12.47
C GLY A 143 -13.77 -10.80 -11.01
N THR A 144 -12.58 -11.30 -10.70
CA THR A 144 -11.93 -11.12 -9.39
C THR A 144 -11.43 -9.69 -9.21
N VAL A 145 -11.23 -9.26 -7.97
CA VAL A 145 -10.57 -8.00 -7.62
C VAL A 145 -9.16 -7.95 -8.20
N GLU A 146 -8.46 -9.09 -8.25
CA GLU A 146 -7.14 -9.18 -8.88
C GLU A 146 -7.19 -8.89 -10.38
N GLU A 147 -8.15 -9.46 -11.10
CA GLU A 147 -8.37 -9.17 -12.52
C GLU A 147 -8.75 -7.71 -12.75
N PHE A 148 -9.58 -7.13 -11.87
CA PHE A 148 -9.93 -5.71 -11.92
C PHE A 148 -8.69 -4.83 -11.78
N ILE A 149 -7.86 -5.06 -10.74
CA ILE A 149 -6.65 -4.28 -10.48
C ILE A 149 -5.62 -4.46 -11.61
N LYS A 150 -5.43 -5.67 -12.13
CA LYS A 150 -4.57 -5.92 -13.31
C LYS A 150 -5.09 -5.21 -14.56
N GLY A 151 -6.40 -5.09 -14.71
CA GLY A 151 -7.02 -4.29 -15.77
C GLY A 151 -6.70 -2.80 -15.66
N CYS A 152 -6.56 -2.27 -14.45
CA CYS A 152 -6.14 -0.89 -14.20
C CYS A 152 -4.62 -0.70 -14.40
N ASN A 153 -3.81 -1.59 -13.85
CA ASN A 153 -2.36 -1.62 -14.02
C ASN A 153 -1.82 -3.07 -13.89
N PRO A 154 -1.30 -3.67 -14.97
CA PRO A 154 -0.83 -5.06 -14.97
C PRO A 154 0.34 -5.35 -14.03
N GLU A 155 1.08 -4.34 -13.58
CA GLU A 155 2.23 -4.51 -12.66
C GLU A 155 1.81 -4.59 -11.20
N ILE A 156 0.55 -4.27 -10.88
CA ILE A 156 0.06 -4.26 -9.50
C ILE A 156 -0.49 -5.64 -9.15
N HIS A 157 0.09 -6.23 -8.10
CA HIS A 157 -0.37 -7.48 -7.52
C HIS A 157 -1.30 -7.21 -6.34
N VAL A 158 -2.39 -7.97 -6.24
CA VAL A 158 -3.25 -7.96 -5.05
C VAL A 158 -2.60 -8.84 -3.98
N VAL A 159 -2.50 -8.31 -2.77
CA VAL A 159 -1.87 -9.02 -1.66
C VAL A 159 -2.86 -10.07 -1.18
N GLY A 160 -2.66 -11.31 -1.61
CA GLY A 160 -3.71 -12.31 -1.51
C GLY A 160 -3.53 -13.33 -0.41
N ARG A 161 -2.29 -13.80 -0.18
CA ARG A 161 -2.13 -15.06 0.56
C ARG A 161 -0.90 -15.20 1.41
N ILE A 162 0.15 -14.40 1.25
CA ILE A 162 1.40 -14.58 2.01
C ILE A 162 1.61 -13.39 2.93
N TYR A 163 2.03 -13.72 4.15
CA TYR A 163 2.30 -12.75 5.20
C TYR A 163 3.69 -13.01 5.77
N PHE A 164 4.48 -11.97 5.84
CA PHE A 164 5.72 -11.95 6.59
C PHE A 164 5.48 -11.27 7.92
N HIS A 165 5.71 -12.01 9.01
CA HIS A 165 5.55 -11.50 10.36
C HIS A 165 6.93 -11.27 10.95
N LEU A 166 7.14 -10.10 11.55
CA LEU A 166 8.33 -9.81 12.33
C LEU A 166 7.91 -9.24 13.68
N VAL A 167 8.35 -9.86 14.77
CA VAL A 167 8.01 -9.47 16.15
C VAL A 167 9.24 -9.48 17.04
N GLU A 168 9.17 -8.79 18.19
CA GLU A 168 10.22 -8.87 19.22
C GLU A 168 10.27 -10.27 19.85
N ASN A 169 11.47 -10.82 19.95
CA ASN A 169 11.75 -12.08 20.62
C ASN A 169 12.43 -11.84 21.96
N ARG A 170 11.63 -11.61 23.01
CA ARG A 170 12.11 -11.22 24.35
C ARG A 170 12.90 -12.31 25.08
N HIS A 171 12.81 -13.56 24.61
CA HIS A 171 13.37 -14.72 25.28
C HIS A 171 14.28 -15.56 24.37
N GLY A 172 14.53 -15.09 23.15
CA GLY A 172 15.39 -15.76 22.18
C GLY A 172 16.86 -15.38 22.30
N ALA A 173 17.70 -16.12 21.59
CA ALA A 173 19.11 -15.77 21.42
C ALA A 173 19.27 -14.46 20.64
N ASP A 174 18.41 -14.26 19.63
CA ASP A 174 18.33 -13.04 18.84
C ASP A 174 17.06 -12.24 19.15
N PRO A 175 17.10 -10.90 19.01
CA PRO A 175 16.06 -10.01 19.51
C PRO A 175 14.75 -10.01 18.72
N PHE A 176 14.71 -10.62 17.54
CA PHE A 176 13.49 -10.67 16.71
C PHE A 176 13.14 -12.10 16.32
N ALA A 177 11.86 -12.32 16.01
CA ALA A 177 11.36 -13.56 15.44
C ALA A 177 10.63 -13.26 14.14
N PHE A 178 10.96 -14.04 13.11
CA PHE A 178 10.35 -13.98 11.80
C PHE A 178 9.56 -15.24 11.48
N LEU A 179 8.43 -15.08 10.80
CA LEU A 179 7.63 -16.19 10.30
C LEU A 179 6.91 -15.82 8.99
N ALA A 180 7.05 -16.68 7.97
CA ALA A 180 6.19 -16.63 6.80
C ALA A 180 4.94 -17.50 7.02
N THR A 181 3.77 -16.95 6.73
CA THR A 181 2.48 -17.66 6.81
C THR A 181 1.69 -17.46 5.53
N TYR A 182 0.70 -18.32 5.30
CA TYR A 182 -0.31 -18.12 4.28
C TYR A 182 -1.72 -18.18 4.87
N SER A 183 -2.68 -17.54 4.20
CA SER A 183 -4.10 -17.71 4.50
C SER A 183 -4.69 -18.84 3.65
N THR A 184 -5.38 -19.78 4.30
CA THR A 184 -6.13 -20.83 3.59
C THR A 184 -7.32 -20.25 2.82
N ALA A 185 -7.84 -21.00 1.85
CA ALA A 185 -9.16 -20.69 1.28
C ALA A 185 -10.21 -20.68 2.40
N LEU A 186 -11.26 -19.88 2.22
CA LEU A 186 -12.38 -19.78 3.17
C LEU A 186 -12.96 -21.16 3.45
N ASN A 187 -13.12 -21.49 4.74
CA ASN A 187 -13.97 -22.61 5.13
C ASN A 187 -15.46 -22.25 4.88
N ALA A 188 -16.36 -23.23 5.03
CA ALA A 188 -17.80 -23.05 4.84
C ALA A 188 -18.44 -21.97 5.76
N GLU A 189 -17.70 -21.51 6.78
CA GLU A 189 -18.09 -20.52 7.77
C GLU A 189 -17.57 -19.10 7.46
N GLY A 190 -16.78 -18.95 6.38
CA GLY A 190 -16.30 -17.64 5.92
C GLY A 190 -15.06 -17.12 6.66
N GLU A 191 -14.32 -17.98 7.37
CA GLU A 191 -13.08 -17.63 8.06
C GLU A 191 -11.85 -18.15 7.30
N SER A 192 -10.83 -17.30 7.16
CA SER A 192 -9.50 -17.71 6.68
C SER A 192 -8.59 -18.01 7.87
N LYS A 193 -7.83 -19.12 7.81
CA LYS A 193 -6.83 -19.46 8.83
C LYS A 193 -5.45 -19.07 8.33
N HIS A 194 -4.68 -18.37 9.17
CA HIS A 194 -3.27 -18.10 8.93
C HIS A 194 -2.44 -19.27 9.43
N LEU A 195 -1.79 -20.00 8.52
CA LEU A 195 -0.94 -21.14 8.84
C LEU A 195 0.50 -20.88 8.37
N PRO A 196 1.53 -21.38 9.08
CA PRO A 196 2.91 -21.33 8.60
C PRO A 196 3.04 -21.83 7.16
N LEU A 197 3.87 -21.16 6.37
CA LEU A 197 4.00 -21.44 4.92
C LEU A 197 4.39 -22.91 4.63
N LYS A 198 5.08 -23.57 5.56
CA LYS A 198 5.36 -25.01 5.50
C LYS A 198 4.11 -25.87 5.27
N TYR A 199 2.98 -25.52 5.88
CA TYR A 199 1.75 -26.29 5.71
C TYR A 199 1.21 -26.21 4.28
N ALA A 200 1.51 -25.15 3.53
CA ALA A 200 1.14 -25.06 2.13
C ALA A 200 1.89 -26.11 1.28
N LEU A 201 3.16 -26.40 1.61
CA LEU A 201 3.93 -27.47 0.94
C LEU A 201 3.29 -28.84 1.17
N GLU A 202 2.74 -29.07 2.37
CA GLU A 202 2.08 -30.32 2.75
C GLU A 202 0.68 -30.42 2.12
N GLU A 203 -0.11 -29.36 2.18
CA GLU A 203 -1.49 -29.27 1.70
C GLU A 203 -1.56 -29.36 0.17
N TYR A 204 -0.71 -28.62 -0.54
CA TYR A 204 -0.69 -28.58 -2.00
C TYR A 204 0.34 -29.52 -2.63
N ARG A 205 0.84 -30.52 -1.89
CA ARG A 205 1.82 -31.50 -2.40
C ARG A 205 1.43 -32.21 -3.70
N ASN A 206 0.12 -32.31 -3.96
CA ASN A 206 -0.45 -32.97 -5.14
C ASN A 206 -1.08 -31.98 -6.13
N ASP A 207 -1.04 -30.67 -5.84
CA ASP A 207 -1.63 -29.60 -6.64
C ASP A 207 -0.54 -28.56 -6.94
N THR A 208 0.36 -28.95 -7.85
CA THR A 208 1.55 -28.18 -8.23
C THR A 208 1.21 -26.78 -8.72
N GLU A 209 0.06 -26.61 -9.37
CA GLU A 209 -0.39 -25.32 -9.90
C GLU A 209 -0.72 -24.34 -8.77
N LYS A 210 -1.46 -24.77 -7.74
CA LYS A 210 -1.74 -23.92 -6.57
C LYS A 210 -0.49 -23.62 -5.74
N LEU A 211 0.41 -24.60 -5.61
CA LEU A 211 1.67 -24.37 -4.91
C LEU A 211 2.54 -23.33 -5.64
N LEU A 212 2.63 -23.44 -6.97
CA LEU A 212 3.34 -22.46 -7.79
C LEU A 212 2.70 -21.07 -7.68
N GLN A 213 1.37 -20.96 -7.78
CA GLN A 213 0.67 -19.68 -7.62
C GLN A 213 0.96 -19.02 -6.27
N LEU A 214 1.08 -19.80 -5.20
CA LEU A 214 1.46 -19.29 -3.89
C LEU A 214 2.92 -18.79 -3.90
N LEU A 215 3.84 -19.59 -4.43
CA LEU A 215 5.27 -19.30 -4.38
C LEU A 215 5.74 -18.26 -5.40
N VAL A 216 4.94 -17.90 -6.41
CA VAL A 216 5.29 -16.86 -7.39
C VAL A 216 5.60 -15.53 -6.71
N ASN A 217 4.78 -15.10 -5.74
CA ASN A 217 5.01 -13.84 -5.02
C ASN A 217 6.31 -13.88 -4.21
N VAL A 218 6.62 -15.02 -3.58
CA VAL A 218 7.87 -15.24 -2.85
C VAL A 218 9.08 -15.22 -3.78
N SER A 219 8.97 -15.86 -4.94
CA SER A 219 10.03 -15.90 -5.94
C SER A 219 10.33 -14.52 -6.52
N GLU A 220 9.30 -13.69 -6.77
CA GLU A 220 9.50 -12.31 -7.22
C GLU A 220 10.14 -11.43 -6.14
N ALA A 221 9.80 -11.66 -4.86
CA ALA A 221 10.45 -10.98 -3.75
C ALA A 221 11.92 -11.42 -3.62
N ALA A 222 12.21 -12.73 -3.69
CA ALA A 222 13.57 -13.28 -3.66
C ALA A 222 14.46 -12.73 -4.79
N ARG A 223 13.91 -12.52 -6.00
CA ARG A 223 14.66 -11.94 -7.13
C ARG A 223 15.14 -10.51 -6.86
N GLN A 224 14.49 -9.80 -5.93
CA GLN A 224 14.75 -8.39 -5.63
C GLN A 224 15.38 -8.17 -4.24
N SER A 225 15.32 -9.17 -3.36
CA SER A 225 15.84 -9.12 -1.99
C SER A 225 16.81 -10.27 -1.74
N GLU A 226 18.07 -9.93 -1.46
CA GLU A 226 19.11 -10.90 -1.08
C GLU A 226 18.71 -11.67 0.19
N LEU A 227 18.13 -10.97 1.19
CA LEU A 227 17.65 -11.57 2.43
C LEU A 227 16.62 -12.68 2.17
N ILE A 228 15.59 -12.41 1.36
CA ILE A 228 14.56 -13.40 1.06
C ILE A 228 15.09 -14.50 0.14
N ASN A 229 16.01 -14.19 -0.78
CA ASN A 229 16.64 -15.19 -1.63
C ASN A 229 17.40 -16.24 -0.82
N ASP A 230 18.24 -15.81 0.12
CA ASP A 230 19.03 -16.71 0.96
C ASP A 230 18.13 -17.61 1.82
N LEU A 231 17.04 -17.06 2.36
CA LEU A 231 16.05 -17.82 3.13
C LEU A 231 15.26 -18.81 2.28
N LEU A 232 15.01 -18.49 1.01
CA LEU A 232 14.32 -19.37 0.08
C LEU A 232 15.23 -20.51 -0.38
N GLU A 233 16.48 -20.22 -0.73
CA GLU A 233 17.47 -21.22 -1.18
C GLU A 233 17.87 -22.19 -0.07
N SER A 234 18.02 -21.70 1.17
CA SER A 234 18.29 -22.53 2.35
C SER A 234 17.07 -23.34 2.81
N GLY A 235 15.86 -22.94 2.42
CA GLY A 235 14.59 -23.49 2.90
C GLY A 235 14.18 -23.01 4.30
N GLU A 236 14.94 -22.09 4.90
CA GLU A 236 14.66 -21.49 6.21
C GLU A 236 13.37 -20.66 6.22
N LEU A 237 12.95 -20.12 5.07
CA LEU A 237 11.70 -19.37 4.92
C LEU A 237 10.46 -20.15 5.40
N PHE A 238 10.51 -21.48 5.36
CA PHE A 238 9.40 -22.35 5.77
C PHE A 238 9.41 -22.68 7.27
N ALA A 239 10.31 -22.10 8.06
CA ALA A 239 10.38 -22.30 9.51
C ALA A 239 10.28 -20.95 10.27
N PRO A 240 9.88 -20.97 11.55
CA PRO A 240 10.10 -19.82 12.42
C PRO A 240 11.60 -19.57 12.60
N LEU A 241 12.03 -18.33 12.41
CA LEU A 241 13.44 -17.93 12.52
C LEU A 241 13.64 -16.94 13.67
N SER A 242 14.81 -17.00 14.30
CA SER A 242 15.28 -15.94 15.19
C SER A 242 16.20 -15.04 14.38
N TRP A 243 15.95 -13.73 14.39
CA TRP A 243 16.66 -12.75 13.59
C TRP A 243 17.41 -11.76 14.44
N SER A 244 18.63 -11.48 14.02
CA SER A 244 19.47 -10.41 14.53
C SER A 244 18.86 -9.04 14.20
N THR A 245 19.35 -8.00 14.88
CA THR A 245 18.97 -6.62 14.58
C THR A 245 19.28 -6.23 13.12
N LYS A 246 20.32 -6.81 12.52
CA LYS A 246 20.70 -6.50 11.13
C LYS A 246 19.67 -7.03 10.14
N GLU A 247 19.25 -8.29 10.29
CA GLU A 247 18.23 -8.90 9.42
C GLU A 247 16.88 -8.20 9.57
N ALA A 248 16.47 -7.94 10.82
CA ALA A 248 15.26 -7.17 11.09
C ALA A 248 15.32 -5.77 10.46
N TYR A 249 16.46 -5.09 10.52
CA TYR A 249 16.63 -3.78 9.89
C TYR A 249 16.52 -3.86 8.36
N THR A 250 17.20 -4.81 7.72
CA THR A 250 17.08 -5.03 6.27
C THR A 250 15.63 -5.30 5.88
N PHE A 251 14.94 -6.20 6.59
CA PHE A 251 13.52 -6.48 6.36
C PHE A 251 12.65 -5.23 6.44
N LEU A 252 12.87 -4.39 7.45
CA LEU A 252 12.11 -3.14 7.63
C LEU A 252 12.34 -2.15 6.48
N GLN A 253 13.54 -2.11 5.90
CA GLN A 253 13.83 -1.28 4.73
C GLN A 253 13.19 -1.81 3.44
N GLU A 254 12.92 -3.11 3.37
CA GLU A 254 12.41 -3.81 2.18
C GLU A 254 10.89 -4.05 2.22
N ILE A 255 10.16 -3.53 3.22
CA ILE A 255 8.70 -3.71 3.34
C ILE A 255 7.97 -3.33 2.05
N GLU A 256 8.24 -2.15 1.49
CA GLU A 256 7.59 -1.68 0.26
C GLU A 256 7.84 -2.65 -0.91
N LEU A 257 9.05 -3.22 -0.99
CA LEU A 257 9.41 -4.20 -2.01
C LEU A 257 8.59 -5.49 -1.85
N TYR A 258 8.45 -6.00 -0.64
CA TYR A 258 7.66 -7.21 -0.38
C TYR A 258 6.17 -6.99 -0.67
N GLU A 259 5.64 -5.84 -0.28
CA GLU A 259 4.25 -5.44 -0.50
C GLU A 259 3.93 -5.26 -1.99
N ASP A 260 4.86 -4.71 -2.77
CA ASP A 260 4.74 -4.61 -4.23
C ASP A 260 4.75 -5.99 -4.92
N CYS A 261 5.43 -6.98 -4.34
CA CYS A 261 5.37 -8.39 -4.74
C CYS A 261 4.11 -9.13 -4.26
N GLY A 262 3.20 -8.47 -3.54
CA GLY A 262 1.96 -9.07 -3.05
C GLY A 262 2.13 -9.87 -1.74
N ILE A 263 3.14 -9.56 -0.92
CA ILE A 263 3.38 -10.14 0.40
C ILE A 263 3.07 -9.10 1.48
N LEU A 264 2.15 -9.40 2.40
CA LEU A 264 1.82 -8.46 3.48
C LEU A 264 2.84 -8.53 4.61
N CYS A 265 3.39 -7.39 5.02
CA CYS A 265 4.25 -7.32 6.19
C CYS A 265 3.43 -7.00 7.44
N ARG A 266 3.46 -7.90 8.43
CA ARG A 266 2.82 -7.71 9.74
C ARG A 266 3.89 -7.45 10.79
N ILE A 267 4.01 -6.19 11.18
CA ILE A 267 4.93 -5.73 12.20
C ILE A 267 4.16 -5.01 13.32
N PRO A 268 4.57 -5.17 14.59
CA PRO A 268 4.07 -4.32 15.66
C PRO A 268 4.33 -2.85 15.34
N ASN A 269 3.42 -1.96 15.75
CA ASN A 269 3.61 -0.51 15.61
C ASN A 269 4.66 0.00 16.62
N TRP A 270 5.93 -0.39 16.48
CA TRP A 270 7.01 0.03 17.37
C TRP A 270 7.19 1.55 17.41
N TRP A 271 6.82 2.24 16.33
CA TRP A 271 6.85 3.70 16.20
C TRP A 271 5.62 4.42 16.76
N LYS A 272 4.44 3.78 16.79
CA LYS A 272 3.27 4.32 17.51
C LYS A 272 3.46 3.93 18.96
N GLY A 273 4.43 4.59 19.61
CA GLY A 273 4.83 4.29 20.97
C GLY A 273 3.60 4.05 21.84
N GLN A 274 3.56 2.88 22.49
CA GLN A 274 2.80 2.78 23.73
C GLN A 274 3.19 4.02 24.52
N THR A 275 2.20 4.82 24.90
CA THR A 275 2.39 5.86 25.91
C THR A 275 2.95 5.14 27.12
N ALA A 276 4.28 5.10 27.21
CA ALA A 276 4.97 4.67 28.40
C ALA A 276 4.44 5.64 29.45
N ARG A 277 3.54 5.17 30.31
CA ARG A 277 3.23 5.85 31.55
C ARG A 277 4.55 5.84 32.31
N ILE A 278 5.38 6.85 32.06
CA ILE A 278 6.49 7.22 32.92
C ILE A 278 5.81 7.73 34.20
N GLY A 279 5.44 6.78 35.06
CA GLY A 279 5.00 7.07 36.40
C GLY A 279 6.25 7.41 37.20
N VAL A 280 6.55 8.70 37.34
CA VAL A 280 7.55 9.16 38.28
C VAL A 280 6.99 8.98 39.68
N ASN A 281 7.41 7.92 40.36
CA ASN A 281 7.04 7.66 41.75
C ASN A 281 7.97 8.50 42.65
N ILE A 282 7.56 9.74 42.95
CA ILE A 282 8.30 10.62 43.87
C ILE A 282 7.90 10.24 45.30
N SER A 283 8.76 9.49 45.98
CA SER A 283 8.70 9.34 47.44
C SER A 283 9.52 10.45 48.10
N ILE A 284 8.84 11.50 48.56
CA ILE A 284 9.43 12.48 49.48
C ILE A 284 9.38 11.86 50.88
N GLY A 285 10.56 11.52 51.40
CA GLY A 285 10.72 11.01 52.75
C GLY A 285 10.37 12.06 53.80
N GLU A 286 9.49 11.69 54.72
CA GLU A 286 9.22 12.44 55.94
C GLU A 286 10.46 12.47 56.83
N LYS A 287 11.10 13.65 56.91
CA LYS A 287 11.79 14.07 58.13
C LYS A 287 11.49 15.54 58.37
N ALA A 288 10.59 15.80 59.31
CA ALA A 288 10.51 17.08 59.98
C ALA A 288 11.62 17.16 61.07
N PRO A 289 12.18 18.35 61.34
CA PRO A 289 13.15 18.57 62.42
C PRO A 289 12.54 18.42 63.81
#